data_AF-A0A2T2UB88-F1
#
_entry.id   AF-A0A2T2UB88-F1
#
_cell.length_a   1.000
_cell.length_b   1.000
_cell.length_c   1.000
_cell.angle_alpha   90.00
_cell.angle_beta   90.00
_cell.angle_gamma   90.00
#
_symmetry.space_group_name_H-M   'P 1'
#
loop_
_entity.id
_entity.type
_entity.pdbx_description
1 polymer ?
#
loop_
_entity_poly.entity_id
_entity_poly.type
_entity_poly.pdbx_seq_one_letter_code
_entity_poly.pdbx_strand_id
1 'polypeptide(L)'
;YAWHFTGAGRTSGAFEHFDEHFLDTAASLRGLKPAERERAHPLEIRIVEADRFASYEALAKGVPERVAHPVDRLRLLNGDYPEGRLRSSGPVKTLR
;
A
#
# COMPACT_ATOMS: atom_id res chain seq x y z
N TYR A 1 24.07 2.11 6.76
CA TYR A 1 23.46 2.81 5.63
C TYR A 1 23.93 4.24 5.66
N ALA A 2 24.34 4.80 4.52
CA ALA A 2 24.68 6.22 4.40
C ALA A 2 23.59 6.89 3.58
N TRP A 3 23.06 8.01 4.07
CA TRP A 3 21.98 8.77 3.43
C TRP A 3 22.53 10.11 3.00
N HIS A 4 22.18 10.55 1.80
CA HIS A 4 22.58 11.85 1.26
C HIS A 4 21.32 12.69 1.05
N PHE A 5 21.23 13.81 1.76
CA PHE A 5 20.10 14.73 1.68
C PHE A 5 20.59 16.08 1.17
N THR A 6 19.86 16.67 0.23
CA THR A 6 20.14 18.00 -0.34
C THR A 6 18.88 18.82 -0.40
N GLY A 7 18.93 20.04 0.14
CA GLY A 7 17.88 21.05 -0.01
C GLY A 7 18.37 22.22 -0.86
N ALA A 8 17.44 22.97 -1.44
CA ALA A 8 17.69 24.23 -2.14
C ALA A 8 16.66 25.28 -1.67
N GLY A 9 17.14 26.44 -1.24
CA GLY A 9 16.31 27.57 -0.81
C GLY A 9 16.57 28.79 -1.69
N ARG A 10 15.52 29.59 -1.94
CA ARG A 10 15.64 30.84 -2.72
C ARG A 10 16.35 31.95 -1.92
N THR A 11 16.31 31.86 -0.60
CA THR A 11 16.95 32.78 0.35
C THR A 11 17.84 31.99 1.30
N SER A 12 18.95 32.60 1.73
CA SER A 12 19.89 31.98 2.67
C SER A 12 19.23 31.58 3.99
N GLY A 13 18.38 32.46 4.53
CA GLY A 13 17.67 32.20 5.80
C GLY A 13 16.61 31.11 5.75
N ALA A 14 16.26 30.59 4.57
CA ALA A 14 15.35 29.45 4.47
C ALA A 14 15.97 28.16 5.03
N PHE A 15 17.29 27.98 4.91
CA PHE A 15 17.94 26.79 5.44
C PHE A 15 18.02 26.81 6.96
N GLU A 16 18.42 27.95 7.53
CA GLU A 16 18.50 28.15 8.98
C GLU A 16 17.14 27.92 9.67
N HIS A 17 16.05 28.34 9.00
CA HIS A 17 14.70 28.16 9.53
C HIS A 17 14.22 26.70 9.56
N PHE A 18 14.68 25.87 8.62
CA PHE A 18 14.25 24.47 8.48
C PHE A 18 15.31 23.45 8.91
N ASP A 19 16.44 23.90 9.44
CA ASP A 19 17.57 23.02 9.77
C ASP A 19 17.18 21.92 10.77
N GLU A 20 16.44 22.28 11.82
CA GLU A 20 15.91 21.32 12.80
C GLU A 20 14.99 20.28 12.13
N HIS A 21 14.05 20.74 11.29
CA HIS A 21 13.13 19.84 10.57
C HIS A 21 13.85 18.92 9.58
N PHE A 22 14.92 19.40 8.96
CA PHE A 22 15.75 18.62 8.05
C PHE A 22 16.52 17.53 8.80
N LEU A 23 17.13 17.88 9.94
CA LEU A 23 17.82 16.94 10.82
C LEU A 23 16.86 15.91 11.42
N ASP A 24 15.67 16.33 11.87
CA ASP A 24 14.63 15.43 12.37
C ASP A 24 14.18 14.43 11.31
N THR A 25 14.01 14.90 10.06
CA THR A 25 13.68 14.03 8.93
C THR A 25 14.79 13.02 8.68
N ALA A 26 16.06 13.46 8.67
CA ALA A 26 17.20 12.57 8.51
C ALA A 26 17.29 11.54 9.63
N ALA A 27 17.08 11.95 10.88
CA ALA A 27 17.06 11.09 12.06
C ALA A 27 15.89 10.09 12.06
N SER A 28 14.78 10.42 11.40
CA SER A 28 13.63 9.52 11.25
C SER A 28 13.92 8.33 10.33
N LEU A 29 14.89 8.44 9.42
CA LEU A 29 15.29 7.36 8.52
C LEU A 29 16.11 6.31 9.28
N ARG A 30 15.43 5.27 9.74
CA ARG A 30 16.04 4.07 10.30
C ARG A 30 15.79 2.87 9.41
N GLY A 31 16.65 1.86 9.53
CA GLY A 31 16.38 0.55 8.96
C GLY A 31 15.04 -0.01 9.47
N LEU A 32 14.32 -0.70 8.58
CA LEU A 32 13.12 -1.44 8.96
C LEU A 32 13.49 -2.55 9.95
N LYS A 33 12.76 -2.61 11.07
CA LYS A 33 12.79 -3.74 12.00
C LYS A 33 12.33 -4.99 11.27
N PRO A 34 12.72 -6.20 11.71
CA PRO A 34 12.28 -7.44 11.09
C PRO A 34 10.75 -7.52 10.89
N ALA A 35 9.96 -7.14 11.91
CA ALA A 35 8.50 -7.12 11.82
C ALA A 35 7.91 -6.08 10.85
N GLU A 36 8.68 -5.06 10.46
CA GLU A 36 8.25 -4.01 9.54
C GLU A 36 8.55 -4.37 8.09
N ARG A 37 9.55 -5.23 7.85
CA ARG A 37 9.90 -5.69 6.50
C ARG A 37 8.75 -6.44 5.83
N GLU A 38 8.06 -7.28 6.59
CA GLU A 38 6.89 -8.02 6.08
C GLU A 38 5.77 -7.08 5.59
N ARG A 39 5.57 -5.96 6.27
CA ARG A 39 4.57 -4.95 5.87
C ARG A 39 5.03 -4.07 4.72
N ALA A 40 6.34 -3.93 4.56
CA ALA A 40 6.96 -3.13 3.51
C ALA A 40 6.99 -3.85 2.14
N HIS A 41 6.64 -5.14 2.08
CA HIS A 41 6.44 -5.78 0.78
C HIS A 41 5.33 -5.08 0.00
N PRO A 42 5.53 -4.83 -1.32
CA PRO A 42 4.49 -4.25 -2.15
C PRO A 42 3.26 -5.17 -2.17
N LEU A 43 2.07 -4.59 -2.28
CA LEU A 43 0.87 -5.36 -2.64
C LEU A 43 0.86 -5.52 -4.15
N GLU A 44 0.72 -6.74 -4.62
CA GLU A 44 0.62 -7.04 -6.04
C GLU A 44 -0.86 -7.19 -6.44
N ILE A 45 -1.24 -6.56 -7.55
CA ILE A 45 -2.52 -6.85 -8.19
C ILE A 45 -2.32 -8.05 -9.11
N ARG A 46 -3.14 -9.08 -8.93
CA ARG A 46 -3.18 -10.24 -9.83
C ARG A 46 -4.55 -10.38 -10.45
N ILE A 47 -4.59 -10.90 -11.67
CA ILE A 47 -5.84 -11.28 -12.33
C ILE A 47 -5.97 -12.79 -12.17
N VAL A 48 -7.10 -13.24 -11.63
CA VAL A 48 -7.43 -14.66 -11.46
C VAL A 48 -8.73 -14.97 -12.19
N GLU A 49 -8.86 -16.18 -12.68
CA GLU A 49 -10.12 -16.66 -13.25
C GLU A 49 -11.07 -17.07 -12.12
N ALA A 50 -12.18 -16.35 -12.00
CA ALA A 50 -13.25 -16.65 -11.08
C ALA A 50 -14.28 -17.55 -11.75
N ASP A 51 -14.74 -18.59 -11.06
CA ASP A 51 -15.88 -19.39 -11.51
C ASP A 51 -17.21 -18.73 -11.09
N ARG A 52 -18.33 -19.35 -11.48
CA ARG A 52 -19.69 -18.84 -11.20
C ARG A 52 -20.08 -18.83 -9.71
N PHE A 53 -19.31 -19.51 -8.86
CA PHE A 53 -19.53 -19.62 -7.42
C PHE A 53 -18.56 -18.76 -6.61
N ALA A 54 -17.61 -18.10 -7.29
CA ALA A 54 -16.68 -17.19 -6.66
C ALA A 54 -17.41 -15.99 -6.02
N SER A 55 -16.87 -15.53 -4.89
CA SER A 55 -17.36 -14.36 -4.18
C SER A 55 -16.19 -13.53 -3.65
N TYR A 56 -16.43 -12.25 -3.37
CA TYR A 56 -15.42 -11.40 -2.75
C TYR A 56 -15.01 -11.92 -1.37
N GLU A 57 -15.93 -12.53 -0.63
CA GLU A 57 -15.68 -13.14 0.68
C GLU A 57 -14.75 -14.36 0.56
N ALA A 58 -14.89 -15.16 -0.49
CA ALA A 58 -14.00 -16.28 -0.76
C ALA A 58 -12.61 -15.80 -1.21
N LEU A 59 -12.55 -14.85 -2.15
CA LEU A 59 -11.30 -14.28 -2.66
C LEU A 59 -10.51 -13.53 -1.57
N ALA A 60 -11.19 -12.86 -0.65
CA ALA A 60 -10.58 -12.14 0.46
C ALA A 60 -9.75 -13.04 1.39
N LYS A 61 -10.01 -14.35 1.45
CA LYS A 61 -9.21 -15.30 2.24
C LYS A 61 -7.77 -15.46 1.73
N GLY A 62 -7.53 -15.15 0.45
CA GLY A 62 -6.20 -15.18 -0.16
C GLY A 62 -5.45 -13.85 -0.09
N VAL A 63 -6.08 -12.79 0.41
CA VAL A 63 -5.48 -11.45 0.53
C VAL A 63 -4.56 -11.41 1.77
N PRO A 64 -3.39 -10.76 1.72
CA PRO A 64 -2.50 -10.63 2.87
C PRO A 64 -3.21 -10.01 4.09
N GLU A 65 -2.97 -10.56 5.28
CA GLU A 65 -3.61 -10.12 6.54
C GLU A 65 -3.41 -8.62 6.84
N ARG A 66 -2.31 -8.03 6.35
CA ARG A 66 -2.01 -6.61 6.49
C ARG A 66 -2.98 -5.68 5.73
N VAL A 67 -3.82 -6.23 4.84
CA VAL A 67 -4.82 -5.47 4.09
C VAL A 67 -6.09 -5.35 4.93
N ALA A 68 -6.35 -4.14 5.44
CA ALA A 68 -7.60 -3.84 6.12
C ALA A 68 -8.79 -3.89 5.14
N HIS A 69 -9.92 -4.42 5.61
CA HIS A 69 -11.18 -4.57 4.87
C HIS A 69 -10.99 -5.23 3.49
N PRO A 70 -10.48 -6.48 3.43
CA PRO A 70 -10.10 -7.11 2.18
C PRO A 70 -11.26 -7.27 1.20
N VAL A 71 -12.48 -7.55 1.68
CA VAL A 71 -13.67 -7.64 0.82
C VAL A 71 -13.97 -6.31 0.14
N ASP A 72 -13.99 -5.22 0.90
CA ASP A 72 -14.27 -3.88 0.40
C ASP A 72 -13.19 -3.39 -0.57
N ARG A 73 -11.92 -3.72 -0.28
CA ARG A 73 -10.79 -3.47 -1.18
C ARG A 73 -10.97 -4.19 -2.51
N LEU A 74 -11.38 -5.45 -2.49
CA LEU A 74 -11.61 -6.22 -3.71
C LEU A 74 -12.81 -5.69 -4.50
N ARG A 75 -13.91 -5.32 -3.83
CA ARG A 75 -15.05 -4.64 -4.47
C ARG A 75 -14.61 -3.34 -5.14
N LEU A 76 -13.86 -2.50 -4.44
CA LEU A 76 -13.36 -1.25 -5.00
C LEU A 76 -12.46 -1.49 -6.21
N LEU A 77 -11.53 -2.43 -6.11
CA LEU A 77 -10.58 -2.76 -7.16
C LEU A 77 -11.27 -3.25 -8.45
N ASN A 78 -12.44 -3.87 -8.32
CA ASN A 78 -13.23 -4.41 -9.42
C ASN A 78 -14.45 -3.54 -9.79
N GLY A 79 -14.63 -2.38 -9.15
CA GLY A 79 -15.71 -1.43 -9.48
C GLY A 79 -17.08 -1.76 -8.88
N ASP A 80 -17.14 -2.68 -7.92
CA ASP A 80 -18.37 -3.17 -7.27
C ASP A 80 -18.58 -2.59 -5.86
N TYR A 81 -17.84 -1.58 -5.44
CA TYR A 81 -18.02 -0.95 -4.13
C TYR A 81 -19.30 -0.10 -4.07
N PRO A 82 -20.02 -0.01 -2.93
CA PRO A 82 -19.77 -0.68 -1.64
C PRO A 82 -20.37 -2.08 -1.49
N GLU A 83 -21.49 -2.35 -2.16
CA GLU A 83 -22.37 -3.50 -1.88
C GLU A 83 -22.48 -4.47 -3.06
N GLY A 84 -21.76 -4.20 -4.14
CA GLY A 84 -21.74 -5.03 -5.33
C GLY A 84 -21.22 -6.44 -5.04
N ARG A 85 -21.77 -7.38 -5.80
CA ARG A 85 -21.38 -8.78 -5.79
C ARG A 85 -20.60 -9.06 -7.05
N LEU A 86 -19.72 -10.05 -7.00
CA LEU A 86 -19.01 -10.52 -8.17
C LEU A 86 -20.01 -11.05 -9.19
N ARG A 87 -20.17 -10.34 -10.32
CA ARG A 87 -21.28 -10.57 -11.25
C ARG A 87 -20.99 -11.60 -12.34
N SER A 88 -19.75 -12.05 -12.50
CA SER A 88 -19.34 -12.86 -13.65
C SER A 88 -18.27 -13.88 -13.30
N SER A 89 -18.41 -15.07 -13.89
CA SER A 89 -17.25 -15.93 -14.14
C SER A 89 -16.32 -15.25 -15.15
N GLY A 90 -15.02 -15.33 -14.94
CA GLY A 90 -14.01 -14.70 -15.78
C GLY A 90 -12.92 -13.99 -14.98
N PRO A 91 -12.16 -13.08 -15.60
CA PRO A 91 -11.01 -12.46 -14.96
C PRO A 91 -11.44 -11.46 -13.87
N VAL A 92 -10.87 -11.62 -12.68
CA VAL A 92 -11.12 -10.79 -11.50
C VAL A 92 -9.80 -10.34 -10.89
N LYS A 93 -9.72 -9.08 -10.49
CA LYS A 93 -8.54 -8.53 -9.83
C LYS A 93 -8.52 -8.90 -8.35
N THR A 94 -7.40 -9.42 -7.88
CA THR A 94 -7.12 -9.74 -6.47
C THR A 94 -5.83 -9.10 -5.99
N LEU A 95 -5.59 -9.14 -4.67
CA LEU A 95 -4.41 -8.62 -4.00
C LEU A 95 -3.59 -9.76 -3.42
N ARG A 96 -2.26 -9.71 -3.58
CA ARG A 96 -1.30 -10.64 -2.99
C ARG A 96 -0.13 -9.91 -2.34
#